data_AF-L5N0M3-F1
#
_entry.id   AF-L5N0M3-F1
#
_cell.length_a   1.000
_cell.length_b   1.000
_cell.length_c   1.000
_cell.angle_alpha   90.00
_cell.angle_beta   90.00
_cell.angle_gamma   90.00
#
_symmetry.space_group_name_H-M   'P 1'
#
loop_
_entity.id
_entity.type
_entity.pdbx_description
1 polymer ?
#
loop_
_entity_poly.entity_id
_entity_poly.type
_entity_poly.pdbx_seq_one_letter_code
_entity_poly.pdbx_strand_id
1 'polypeptide(L)'
;WSKLIESAYQKLKLGQYTVKGPLTLTHGDPHLENVFGYDNEIWFIDWEWTAIGSPLRDITILLQDVYDEELVQYTYRAYKELLNSKNISISNDAYRRDFHHLYIDHTTMMLAWEIEKYFQGYTSEARIKQIVEFKMREINRVVNEQAGIS
;
A
#
# COMPACT_ATOMS: atom_id res chain seq x y z
N TRP A 1 -10.62 -7.99 14.29
CA TRP A 1 -9.97 -7.43 13.10
C TRP A 1 -10.71 -7.83 11.81
N SER A 2 -11.10 -9.10 11.62
CA SER A 2 -11.88 -9.54 10.44
C SER A 2 -13.11 -8.68 10.10
N LYS A 3 -13.97 -8.39 11.09
CA LYS A 3 -15.14 -7.49 10.90
C LYS A 3 -14.78 -6.09 10.39
N LEU A 4 -13.62 -5.54 10.80
CA LEU A 4 -13.18 -4.23 10.33
C LEU A 4 -12.73 -4.29 8.87
N ILE A 5 -12.00 -5.35 8.49
CA ILE A 5 -11.59 -5.60 7.10
C ILE A 5 -12.82 -5.79 6.22
N GLU A 6 -13.76 -6.65 6.62
CA GLU A 6 -15.03 -6.85 5.91
C GLU A 6 -15.80 -5.53 5.75
N SER A 7 -15.88 -4.73 6.82
CA SER A 7 -16.52 -3.41 6.78
C SER A 7 -15.81 -2.46 5.82
N ALA A 8 -14.47 -2.46 5.78
CA ALA A 8 -13.68 -1.65 4.87
C ALA A 8 -13.96 -2.05 3.41
N TYR A 9 -13.94 -3.34 3.09
CA TYR A 9 -14.25 -3.87 1.76
C TYR A 9 -15.65 -3.49 1.30
N GLN A 10 -16.64 -3.55 2.19
CA GLN A 10 -18.01 -3.15 1.88
C GLN A 10 -18.14 -1.63 1.68
N LYS A 11 -17.64 -0.82 2.62
CA LYS A 11 -17.76 0.65 2.57
C LYS A 11 -17.03 1.25 1.37
N LEU A 12 -15.84 0.73 1.06
CA LEU A 12 -15.03 1.17 -0.06
C LEU A 12 -15.43 0.49 -1.38
N LYS A 13 -16.27 -0.56 -1.35
CA LYS A 13 -16.62 -1.38 -2.52
C LYS A 13 -15.38 -1.96 -3.22
N LEU A 14 -14.39 -2.42 -2.43
CA LEU A 14 -13.09 -2.88 -2.93
C LEU A 14 -13.22 -3.98 -3.98
N GLY A 15 -14.08 -4.99 -3.76
CA GLY A 15 -14.28 -6.10 -4.69
C GLY A 15 -14.90 -5.73 -6.04
N GLN A 16 -15.32 -4.48 -6.24
CA GLN A 16 -15.89 -3.97 -7.49
C GLN A 16 -15.08 -2.78 -8.05
N TYR A 17 -13.99 -2.41 -7.38
CA TYR A 17 -13.26 -1.20 -7.74
C TYR A 17 -12.39 -1.44 -8.96
N THR A 18 -12.44 -0.51 -9.91
CA THR A 18 -11.55 -0.48 -11.07
C THR A 18 -10.66 0.76 -10.97
N VAL A 19 -9.35 0.52 -11.02
CA VAL A 19 -8.33 1.58 -11.06
C VAL A 19 -8.61 2.54 -12.22
N LYS A 20 -8.47 3.84 -11.97
CA LYS A 20 -8.77 4.89 -12.95
C LYS A 20 -7.53 5.57 -13.53
N GLY A 21 -6.39 5.46 -12.85
CA GLY A 21 -5.10 5.96 -13.31
C GLY A 21 -4.60 5.25 -14.57
N PRO A 22 -3.54 5.78 -15.19
CA PRO A 22 -2.91 5.18 -16.36
C PRO A 22 -2.30 3.82 -15.99
N LEU A 23 -2.09 3.01 -17.03
CA LEU A 23 -1.37 1.76 -16.92
C LEU A 23 0.10 1.97 -17.29
N THR A 24 0.99 1.37 -16.51
CA THR A 24 2.43 1.35 -16.72
C THR A 24 2.99 -0.03 -16.42
N LEU A 25 4.23 -0.29 -16.82
CA LEU A 25 4.99 -1.41 -16.28
C LEU A 25 5.23 -1.16 -14.78
N THR A 26 4.88 -2.14 -13.96
CA THR A 26 5.04 -2.15 -12.49
C THR A 26 5.93 -3.32 -12.10
N HIS A 27 6.75 -3.14 -11.07
CA HIS A 27 7.59 -4.18 -10.48
C HIS A 27 6.75 -5.30 -9.87
N GLY A 28 5.71 -4.91 -9.13
CA GLY A 28 4.72 -5.80 -8.56
C GLY A 28 5.06 -6.48 -7.25
N ASP A 29 6.29 -6.31 -6.76
CA ASP A 29 6.72 -6.75 -5.44
C ASP A 29 7.84 -5.84 -4.86
N PRO A 30 7.69 -4.50 -4.86
CA PRO A 30 8.73 -3.59 -4.42
C PRO A 30 8.81 -3.50 -2.87
N HIS A 31 8.83 -4.63 -2.18
CA HIS A 31 9.13 -4.68 -0.75
C HIS A 31 10.56 -4.18 -0.47
N LEU A 32 10.81 -3.68 0.74
CA LEU A 32 12.13 -3.17 1.12
C LEU A 32 13.23 -4.24 1.09
N GLU A 33 12.85 -5.52 1.19
CA GLU A 33 13.77 -6.66 1.00
C GLU A 33 14.27 -6.76 -0.46
N ASN A 34 13.51 -6.21 -1.42
CA ASN A 34 13.85 -6.13 -2.85
C ASN A 34 14.51 -4.78 -3.24
N VAL A 35 14.92 -3.97 -2.26
CA VAL A 35 15.61 -2.70 -2.47
C VAL A 35 17.05 -2.79 -1.95
N PHE A 36 18.02 -2.54 -2.84
CA PHE A 36 19.44 -2.53 -2.50
C PHE A 36 20.04 -1.14 -2.65
N GLY A 37 20.79 -0.70 -1.64
CA GLY A 37 21.57 0.53 -1.67
C GLY A 37 23.06 0.25 -1.81
N TYR A 38 23.73 0.83 -2.81
CA TYR A 38 25.17 0.68 -3.01
C TYR A 38 25.77 1.90 -3.72
N ASP A 39 26.89 2.42 -3.22
CA ASP A 39 27.60 3.58 -3.78
C ASP A 39 26.69 4.76 -4.17
N ASN A 40 25.80 5.18 -3.26
CA ASN A 40 24.78 6.24 -3.45
C ASN A 40 23.69 5.94 -4.50
N GLU A 41 23.61 4.71 -4.98
CA GLU A 41 22.54 4.25 -5.87
C GLU A 41 21.52 3.40 -5.12
N ILE A 42 20.29 3.39 -5.65
CA ILE A 42 19.19 2.55 -5.16
C ILE A 42 18.73 1.68 -6.33
N TRP A 43 18.71 0.37 -6.10
CA TRP A 43 18.36 -0.64 -7.09
C TRP A 43 17.15 -1.45 -6.61
N PHE A 44 16.21 -1.71 -7.53
CA PHE A 44 15.16 -2.71 -7.35
C PHE A 44 15.59 -4.03 -8.00
N ILE A 45 15.46 -5.12 -7.26
CA ILE A 45 15.74 -6.50 -7.72
C ILE A 45 14.47 -7.35 -7.66
N ASP A 46 14.53 -8.56 -8.22
CA ASP A 46 13.44 -9.53 -8.17
C ASP A 46 12.16 -9.12 -8.93
N TRP A 47 12.30 -8.97 -10.25
CA TRP A 47 11.25 -8.52 -11.16
C TRP A 47 10.25 -9.62 -11.59
N GLU A 48 10.13 -10.73 -10.85
CA GLU A 48 9.29 -11.86 -11.27
C GLU A 48 7.78 -11.55 -11.30
N TRP A 49 7.33 -10.59 -10.50
CA TRP A 49 5.92 -10.15 -10.41
C TRP A 49 5.57 -8.95 -11.30
N THR A 50 6.44 -8.68 -12.28
CA THR A 50 6.29 -7.56 -13.20
C THR A 50 4.99 -7.67 -13.99
N ALA A 51 4.19 -6.61 -14.00
CA ALA A 51 2.94 -6.58 -14.75
C ALA A 51 2.59 -5.17 -15.23
N ILE A 52 1.67 -5.09 -16.20
CA ILE A 52 1.03 -3.84 -16.57
C ILE A 52 -0.05 -3.51 -15.52
N GLY A 53 0.09 -2.39 -14.83
CA GLY A 53 -0.79 -2.00 -13.73
C GLY A 53 -0.74 -0.50 -13.41
N SER A 54 -1.46 -0.11 -12.36
CA SER A 54 -1.41 1.27 -11.85
C SER A 54 0.01 1.61 -11.38
N PRO A 55 0.55 2.82 -11.64
CA PRO A 55 1.75 3.28 -10.95
C PRO A 55 1.57 3.36 -9.43
N LEU A 56 0.32 3.36 -8.94
CA LEU A 56 -0.01 3.33 -7.52
C LEU A 56 0.06 1.93 -6.91
N ARG A 57 0.16 0.88 -7.73
CA ARG A 57 0.32 -0.50 -7.23
C ARG A 57 1.63 -0.62 -6.45
N ASP A 58 2.74 -0.30 -7.09
CA ASP A 58 4.07 -0.46 -6.50
C ASP A 58 4.26 0.40 -5.25
N ILE A 59 3.88 1.68 -5.30
CA ILE A 59 4.05 2.57 -4.15
C ILE A 59 3.23 2.11 -2.93
N THR A 60 2.05 1.52 -3.14
CA THR A 60 1.21 1.03 -2.03
C THR A 60 1.68 -0.32 -1.48
N ILE A 61 2.41 -1.13 -2.28
CA ILE A 61 3.12 -2.33 -1.80
C ILE A 61 4.36 -1.93 -1.01
N LEU A 62 5.19 -1.01 -1.51
CA LEU A 62 6.39 -0.51 -0.81
C LEU A 62 6.04 0.04 0.59
N LEU A 63 4.92 0.75 0.70
CA LEU A 63 4.43 1.30 1.97
C LEU A 63 4.01 0.22 2.99
N GLN A 64 3.91 -1.06 2.60
CA GLN A 64 3.55 -2.12 3.55
C GLN A 64 4.66 -2.46 4.54
N ASP A 65 5.90 -2.06 4.22
CA ASP A 65 7.07 -2.22 5.09
C ASP A 65 7.37 -0.95 5.90
N VAL A 66 6.56 0.11 5.73
CA VAL A 66 6.68 1.39 6.43
C VAL A 66 5.67 1.46 7.56
N TYR A 67 6.17 1.50 8.80
CA TYR A 67 5.37 1.52 10.04
C TYR A 67 5.32 2.92 10.68
N ASP A 68 5.20 3.94 9.84
CA ASP A 68 5.18 5.36 10.22
C ASP A 68 4.09 6.08 9.42
N GLU A 69 3.09 6.60 10.12
CA GLU A 69 1.93 7.26 9.52
C GLU A 69 2.32 8.56 8.82
N GLU A 70 3.26 9.34 9.38
CA GLU A 70 3.71 10.59 8.79
C GLU A 70 4.43 10.32 7.46
N LEU A 71 5.26 9.26 7.41
CA LEU A 71 5.92 8.85 6.17
C LEU A 71 4.94 8.32 5.13
N VAL A 72 3.89 7.59 5.52
CA VAL A 72 2.83 7.16 4.60
C VAL A 72 2.14 8.39 3.99
N GLN A 73 1.76 9.37 4.82
CA GLN A 73 1.09 10.59 4.35
C GLN A 73 2.02 11.47 3.50
N TYR A 74 3.28 11.58 3.89
CA TYR A 74 4.29 12.26 3.09
C TYR A 74 4.42 11.60 1.72
N THR A 75 4.57 10.28 1.67
CA THR A 75 4.72 9.52 0.42
C THR A 75 3.49 9.67 -0.47
N TYR A 76 2.28 9.61 0.10
CA TYR A 76 1.05 9.89 -0.64
C TYR A 76 1.06 11.26 -1.33
N ARG A 77 1.52 12.32 -0.65
CA ARG A 77 1.60 13.67 -1.24
C ARG A 77 2.74 13.79 -2.25
N ALA A 78 3.94 13.39 -1.86
CA ALA A 78 5.15 13.49 -2.67
C ALA A 78 5.04 12.68 -3.97
N TYR A 79 4.43 11.49 -3.93
CA TYR A 79 4.25 10.68 -5.13
C TYR A 79 3.26 11.32 -6.12
N LYS A 80 2.23 12.03 -5.63
CA LYS A 80 1.33 12.80 -6.49
C LYS A 80 2.08 13.93 -7.21
N GLU A 81 2.90 14.66 -6.48
CA GLU A 81 3.73 15.74 -7.03
C GLU A 81 4.72 15.19 -8.06
N LEU A 82 5.34 14.04 -7.78
CA LEU A 82 6.23 13.36 -8.71
C LEU A 82 5.51 12.98 -10.01
N LEU A 83 4.35 12.33 -9.93
CA LEU A 83 3.56 11.98 -11.12
C LEU A 83 3.20 13.22 -11.95
N ASN A 84 2.79 14.31 -11.29
CA ASN A 84 2.49 15.57 -11.96
C ASN A 84 3.75 16.14 -12.65
N SER A 85 4.90 16.14 -11.99
CA SER A 85 6.17 16.62 -12.56
C SER A 85 6.63 15.83 -13.78
N LYS A 86 6.21 14.56 -13.88
CA LYS A 86 6.47 13.66 -15.01
C LYS A 86 5.37 13.67 -16.07
N ASN A 87 4.41 14.60 -15.97
CA ASN A 87 3.24 14.68 -16.85
C ASN A 87 2.36 13.41 -16.88
N ILE A 88 2.38 12.62 -15.80
CA ILE A 88 1.51 11.45 -15.65
C ILE A 88 0.19 11.92 -15.05
N SER A 89 -0.81 12.13 -15.91
CA SER A 89 -2.08 12.71 -15.51
C SER A 89 -2.99 11.72 -14.79
N ILE A 90 -3.30 12.04 -13.52
CA ILE A 90 -4.33 11.38 -12.71
C ILE A 90 -5.10 12.51 -12.02
N SER A 91 -6.42 12.54 -12.07
CA SER A 91 -7.17 13.57 -11.31
C SER A 91 -6.98 13.37 -9.80
N ASN A 92 -7.13 14.42 -9.00
CA ASN A 92 -6.98 14.30 -7.53
C ASN A 92 -7.95 13.29 -6.92
N ASP A 93 -9.19 13.25 -7.41
CA ASP A 93 -10.17 12.26 -6.95
C ASP A 93 -9.84 10.83 -7.39
N ALA A 94 -9.35 10.64 -8.62
CA ALA A 94 -8.90 9.33 -9.09
C ALA A 94 -7.68 8.85 -8.30
N TYR A 95 -6.69 9.74 -8.08
CA TYR A 95 -5.49 9.44 -7.31
C TYR A 95 -5.82 9.05 -5.88
N ARG A 96 -6.63 9.87 -5.18
CA ARG A 96 -7.06 9.58 -3.81
C ARG A 96 -7.76 8.23 -3.72
N ARG A 97 -8.70 7.96 -4.63
CA ARG A 97 -9.46 6.70 -4.61
C ARG A 97 -8.56 5.52 -4.94
N ASP A 98 -7.83 5.56 -6.05
CA ASP A 98 -6.94 4.47 -6.46
C ASP A 98 -5.91 4.14 -5.38
N PHE A 99 -5.26 5.16 -4.82
CA PHE A 99 -4.28 4.99 -3.76
C PHE A 99 -4.91 4.31 -2.53
N HIS A 100 -6.03 4.83 -2.02
CA HIS A 100 -6.68 4.24 -0.85
C HIS A 100 -7.19 2.82 -1.10
N HIS A 101 -7.69 2.52 -2.30
CA HIS A 101 -8.18 1.18 -2.59
C HIS A 101 -7.03 0.18 -2.66
N LEU A 102 -5.97 0.49 -3.41
CA LEU A 102 -4.79 -0.36 -3.53
C LEU A 102 -4.07 -0.48 -2.18
N TYR A 103 -3.95 0.60 -1.41
CA TYR A 103 -3.32 0.59 -0.10
C TYR A 103 -4.05 -0.35 0.87
N ILE A 104 -5.39 -0.33 0.91
CA ILE A 104 -6.15 -1.23 1.79
C ILE A 104 -6.10 -2.68 1.33
N ASP A 105 -6.16 -2.90 0.02
CA ASP A 105 -6.07 -4.25 -0.55
C ASP A 105 -4.71 -4.89 -0.22
N HIS A 106 -3.61 -4.16 -0.48
CA HIS A 106 -2.26 -4.61 -0.13
C HIS A 106 -2.05 -4.70 1.39
N THR A 107 -2.63 -3.80 2.19
CA THR A 107 -2.57 -3.90 3.66
C THR A 107 -3.22 -5.19 4.16
N THR A 108 -4.35 -5.58 3.56
CA THR A 108 -5.07 -6.79 3.93
C THR A 108 -4.31 -8.05 3.51
N MET A 109 -3.76 -8.07 2.28
CA MET A 109 -2.89 -9.13 1.79
C MET A 109 -1.66 -9.31 2.69
N MET A 110 -0.95 -8.22 2.98
CA MET A 110 0.27 -8.26 3.79
C MET A 110 0.00 -8.58 5.25
N LEU A 111 -1.17 -8.25 5.79
CA LEU A 111 -1.55 -8.68 7.13
C LEU A 111 -1.65 -10.20 7.21
N ALA A 112 -2.22 -10.86 6.20
CA ALA A 112 -2.29 -12.32 6.15
C ALA A 112 -0.89 -12.94 6.08
N TRP A 113 -0.02 -12.39 5.23
CA TRP A 113 1.38 -12.82 5.09
C TRP A 113 2.18 -12.70 6.39
N GLU A 114 2.08 -11.56 7.10
CA GLU A 114 2.78 -11.35 8.37
C GLU A 114 2.30 -12.31 9.47
N ILE A 115 1.00 -12.64 9.48
CA ILE A 115 0.44 -13.65 10.38
C ILE A 115 0.98 -15.05 10.04
N GLU A 116 1.09 -15.38 8.75
CA GLU A 116 1.69 -16.65 8.33
C GLU A 116 3.16 -16.76 8.75
N LYS A 117 3.96 -15.70 8.52
CA LYS A 117 5.35 -15.61 8.99
C LYS A 117 5.47 -15.87 10.50
N TYR A 118 4.52 -15.37 11.29
CA TYR A 118 4.49 -15.63 12.74
C TYR A 118 4.29 -17.11 13.06
N PHE A 119 3.31 -17.76 12.41
CA PHE A 119 3.07 -19.19 12.63
C PHE A 119 4.22 -20.08 12.14
N GLN A 120 5.00 -19.61 11.16
CA GLN A 120 6.21 -20.29 10.68
C GLN A 120 7.45 -20.02 11.55
N GLY A 121 7.35 -19.14 12.55
CA GLY A 121 8.45 -18.81 13.47
C GLY A 121 9.44 -17.75 12.96
N TYR A 122 9.11 -17.04 11.88
CA TYR A 122 9.95 -15.98 11.30
C TYR A 122 9.82 -14.63 12.01
N THR A 123 8.82 -14.44 12.86
CA THR A 123 8.62 -13.19 13.63
C THR A 123 8.20 -13.48 15.07
N SER A 124 8.46 -12.52 15.96
CA SER A 124 8.12 -12.63 17.38
C SER A 124 6.69 -12.19 17.66
N GLU A 125 6.11 -12.67 18.77
CA GLU A 125 4.77 -12.26 19.20
C GLU A 125 4.66 -10.74 19.43
N ALA A 126 5.71 -10.13 20.00
CA ALA A 126 5.76 -8.69 20.22
C ALA A 126 5.74 -7.92 18.90
N ARG A 127 6.49 -8.38 17.90
CA ARG A 127 6.57 -7.74 16.59
C ARG A 127 5.26 -7.86 15.82
N ILE A 128 4.66 -9.06 15.76
CA ILE A 128 3.40 -9.24 15.01
C ILE A 128 2.26 -8.41 15.63
N LYS A 129 2.21 -8.24 16.95
CA LYS A 129 1.22 -7.36 17.61
C LYS A 129 1.35 -5.92 17.12
N GLN A 130 2.57 -5.38 17.05
CA GLN A 130 2.82 -4.02 16.54
C GLN A 130 2.39 -3.87 15.06
N ILE A 131 2.72 -4.86 14.23
CA ILE A 131 2.36 -4.88 12.81
C ILE A 131 0.83 -4.87 12.64
N VAL A 132 0.14 -5.78 13.33
CA VAL A 132 -1.32 -5.88 13.30
C VAL A 132 -1.95 -4.58 13.77
N GLU A 133 -1.52 -4.03 14.91
CA GLU A 133 -2.04 -2.77 15.44
C GLU A 133 -1.87 -1.62 14.46
N PHE A 134 -0.69 -1.46 13.84
CA PHE A 134 -0.44 -0.42 12.85
C PHE A 134 -1.35 -0.57 11.62
N LYS A 135 -1.36 -1.76 10.99
CA LYS A 135 -2.16 -2.02 9.78
C LYS A 135 -3.66 -1.87 10.03
N MET A 136 -4.16 -2.27 11.20
CA MET A 136 -5.57 -2.06 11.56
C MET A 136 -5.92 -0.58 11.80
N ARG A 137 -5.01 0.22 12.36
CA ARG A 137 -5.19 1.67 12.48
C ARG A 137 -5.27 2.33 11.11
N GLU A 138 -4.39 1.96 10.19
CA GLU A 138 -4.40 2.49 8.82
C GLU A 138 -5.69 2.15 8.07
N ILE A 139 -6.20 0.92 8.21
CA ILE A 139 -7.51 0.55 7.64
C ILE A 139 -8.62 1.45 8.18
N ASN A 140 -8.65 1.67 9.49
CA ASN A 140 -9.67 2.51 10.12
C ASN A 140 -9.56 3.97 9.65
N ARG A 141 -8.34 4.52 9.58
CA ARG A 141 -8.06 5.89 9.12
C ARG A 141 -8.62 6.13 7.71
N VAL A 142 -8.24 5.28 6.76
CA VAL A 142 -8.68 5.40 5.36
C VAL A 142 -10.20 5.28 5.23
N VAL A 143 -10.82 4.35 5.97
CA VAL A 143 -12.28 4.18 5.95
C VAL A 143 -12.99 5.45 6.45
N ASN A 144 -12.49 6.08 7.51
CA ASN A 144 -13.08 7.30 8.06
C ASN A 144 -12.88 8.51 7.13
N GLU A 145 -11.69 8.65 6.53
CA GLU A 145 -11.40 9.69 5.54
C GLU A 145 -12.29 9.59 4.30
N GLN A 146 -12.54 8.37 3.79
CA GLN A 146 -13.44 8.17 2.66
C GLN A 146 -14.92 8.34 3.01
N ALA A 147 -15.30 8.13 4.27
CA ALA A 147 -16.65 8.36 4.76
C ALA A 147 -16.95 9.84 5.06
N GLY A 148 -15.96 10.74 4.95
CA GLY A 148 -16.10 12.14 5.32
C GLY A 148 -16.20 12.37 6.83
N ILE A 149 -15.75 11.41 7.63
CA ILE A 149 -15.71 11.50 9.09
C ILE A 149 -14.28 11.90 9.45
N SER A 150 -14.02 13.22 9.49
CA SER A 150 -12.80 13.81 10.06
C SER A 150 -13.01 14.16 11.52
#